data_AF-A0A6M0F804-F1
#
_entry.id   AF-A0A6M0F804-F1
#
_cell.length_a   1.000
_cell.length_b   1.000
_cell.length_c   1.000
_cell.angle_alpha   90.00
_cell.angle_beta   90.00
_cell.angle_gamma   90.00
#
_symmetry.space_group_name_H-M   'P 1'
#
loop_
_entity.id
_entity.type
_entity.pdbx_description
1 polymer ?
#
loop_
_entity_poly.entity_id
_entity_poly.type
_entity_poly.pdbx_seq_one_letter_code
_entity_poly.pdbx_strand_id
1 'polypeptide(L)' 'FMEQLQQARNLAIGLGASITDNDVGFISCFDSNVMASNYANEVNDTWDDITAEAQGNCAVVVTIASLM' A
#
# COMPACT_ATOMS: atom_id res chain seq x y z
N PHE A 1 -4.02 -14.00 3.38
CA PHE A 1 -2.94 -13.32 2.66
C PHE A 1 -3.44 -12.44 1.51
N MET A 2 -4.03 -12.97 0.43
CA MET A 2 -4.47 -12.16 -0.74
C MET A 2 -5.58 -11.12 -0.44
N GLU A 3 -6.45 -11.37 0.54
CA GLU A 3 -7.61 -10.49 0.80
C GLU A 3 -7.21 -9.10 1.33
N GLN A 4 -6.26 -9.03 2.27
CA GLN A 4 -5.80 -7.76 2.84
C GLN A 4 -5.09 -6.90 1.79
N LEU A 5 -4.24 -7.53 0.95
CA LEU A 5 -3.58 -6.85 -0.16
C LEU A 5 -4.61 -6.25 -1.15
N GLN A 6 -5.65 -7.01 -1.48
CA GLN A 6 -6.73 -6.54 -2.34
C GLN A 6 -7.55 -5.42 -1.70
N GLN A 7 -7.81 -5.48 -0.39
CA GLN A 7 -8.52 -4.42 0.35
C GLN A 7 -7.69 -3.13 0.38
N ALA A 8 -6.40 -3.22 0.72
CA ALA A 8 -5.48 -2.08 0.70
C ALA A 8 -5.38 -1.47 -0.69
N ARG A 9 -5.32 -2.30 -1.75
CA ARG A 9 -5.33 -1.86 -3.14
C ARG A 9 -6.61 -1.10 -3.50
N ASN A 10 -7.77 -1.64 -3.13
CA ASN A 10 -9.06 -0.98 -3.38
C ASN A 10 -9.16 0.36 -2.65
N LEU A 11 -8.63 0.45 -1.43
CA LEU A 11 -8.53 1.71 -0.68
C LEU A 11 -7.67 2.73 -1.44
N ALA A 12 -6.47 2.35 -1.91
CA ALA A 12 -5.60 3.24 -2.67
C ALA A 12 -6.28 3.77 -3.94
N ILE A 13 -6.98 2.90 -4.69
CA ILE A 13 -7.75 3.29 -5.87
C ILE A 13 -8.88 4.26 -5.50
N GLY A 14 -9.60 4.00 -4.40
CA GLY A 14 -10.65 4.89 -3.89
C GLY A 14 -10.14 6.28 -3.49
N LEU A 15 -8.86 6.37 -3.12
CA LEU A 15 -8.16 7.62 -2.81
C LEU A 15 -7.52 8.30 -4.03
N GLY A 16 -7.70 7.72 -5.23
CA GLY A 16 -7.20 8.28 -6.49
C GLY A 16 -5.76 7.91 -6.84
N ALA A 17 -5.18 6.89 -6.20
CA ALA A 17 -3.83 6.45 -6.53
C ALA A 17 -3.74 5.76 -7.91
N SER A 18 -2.62 5.96 -8.59
CA SER A 18 -2.20 5.09 -9.69
C SER A 18 -1.54 3.84 -9.12
N ILE A 19 -1.93 2.65 -9.60
CA ILE A 19 -1.47 1.37 -9.06
C ILE A 19 -0.55 0.67 -10.06
N THR A 20 0.57 0.16 -9.56
CA THR A 20 1.44 -0.78 -10.27
C THR A 20 1.56 -2.06 -9.44
N ASP A 21 1.03 -3.17 -9.95
CA ASP A 21 1.02 -4.45 -9.25
C ASP A 21 2.32 -5.25 -9.49
N ASN A 22 2.71 -6.08 -8.52
CA ASN A 22 3.74 -7.12 -8.68
C ASN A 22 3.30 -8.45 -8.04
N ASP A 23 4.15 -9.48 -8.11
CA ASP A 23 3.80 -10.83 -7.62
C ASP A 23 3.63 -10.95 -6.10
N VAL A 24 4.08 -9.94 -5.32
CA VAL A 24 4.15 -9.97 -3.84
C VAL A 24 3.51 -8.74 -3.17
N GLY A 25 2.84 -7.89 -3.94
CA GLY A 25 2.50 -6.53 -3.51
C GLY A 25 2.10 -5.60 -4.65
N PHE A 26 2.11 -4.29 -4.36
CA PHE A 26 1.85 -3.24 -5.34
C PHE A 26 2.48 -1.91 -4.88
N ILE A 27 2.58 -0.97 -5.81
CA ILE A 27 2.97 0.41 -5.57
C ILE A 27 1.76 1.29 -5.86
N SER A 28 1.38 2.16 -4.92
CA SER A 28 0.34 3.17 -5.09
C SER A 28 0.95 4.57 -5.11
N CYS A 29 0.81 5.30 -6.22
CA CYS A 29 1.31 6.66 -6.35
C CYS A 29 0.16 7.68 -6.30
N PHE A 30 0.32 8.69 -5.45
CA PHE A 30 -0.65 9.74 -5.14
C PHE A 30 -0.17 11.10 -5.63
N ASP A 31 -1.05 12.11 -5.56
CA ASP A 31 -0.73 13.49 -5.97
C ASP A 31 0.20 14.22 -5.00
N SER A 32 0.36 13.71 -3.77
CA SER A 32 1.23 14.34 -2.77
C SER A 32 1.87 13.32 -1.82
N ASN A 33 3.03 13.71 -1.27
CA ASN A 33 3.73 12.91 -0.27
C ASN A 33 2.89 12.70 0.99
N VAL A 34 2.04 13.67 1.35
CA VAL A 34 1.18 13.57 2.54
C VAL A 34 0.15 12.45 2.37
N MET A 35 -0.47 12.34 1.19
CA MET A 35 -1.42 11.26 0.91
C MET A 35 -0.74 9.89 0.93
N ALA A 36 0.45 9.78 0.32
CA ALA A 36 1.22 8.53 0.34
C ALA A 36 1.59 8.11 1.76
N SER A 37 2.10 9.04 2.59
CA SER A 37 2.43 8.75 3.99
C SER A 37 1.20 8.40 4.83
N ASN A 38 0.09 9.13 4.67
CA ASN A 38 -1.15 8.83 5.39
C ASN A 38 -1.69 7.45 5.02
N TYR A 39 -1.68 7.12 3.74
CA TYR A 39 -2.08 5.81 3.26
C TYR A 39 -1.17 4.69 3.79
N ALA A 40 0.15 4.89 3.77
CA ALA A 40 1.09 3.91 4.31
C ALA A 40 0.87 3.66 5.81
N ASN A 41 0.62 4.71 6.59
CA ASN A 41 0.29 4.59 8.01
C ASN A 41 -1.03 3.83 8.21
N GLU A 42 -2.09 4.20 7.48
CA GLU A 42 -3.39 3.51 7.53
C GLU A 42 -3.24 2.01 7.24
N VAL A 43 -2.41 1.64 6.25
CA VAL A 43 -2.17 0.24 5.92
C VAL A 43 -1.49 -0.50 7.08
N ASN A 44 -0.43 0.07 7.66
CA ASN A 44 0.29 -0.54 8.77
C ASN A 44 -0.53 -0.59 10.07
N ASP A 45 -1.45 0.34 10.28
CA ASP A 45 -2.32 0.39 11.46
C ASP A 45 -3.54 -0.54 11.34
N THR A 46 -3.97 -0.86 10.11
CA THR A 46 -5.19 -1.65 9.84
C THR A 46 -4.90 -3.14 9.66
N TRP A 47 -3.78 -3.50 9.04
CA TRP A 47 -3.52 -4.87 8.59
C TRP A 47 -2.17 -5.39 9.06
N ASP A 48 -2.19 -6.49 9.81
CA ASP A 48 -0.97 -7.10 10.38
C ASP A 48 -0.21 -8.04 9.43
N ASP A 49 -0.80 -8.47 8.29
CA ASP A 49 -0.13 -9.42 7.36
C ASP A 49 0.60 -8.73 6.18
N ILE A 50 0.41 -7.42 6.04
CA ILE A 50 1.02 -6.59 4.99
C ILE A 50 1.72 -5.40 5.65
N THR A 51 2.65 -4.80 4.93
CA THR A 51 3.29 -3.56 5.37
C THR A 51 3.36 -2.57 4.22
N ALA A 52 3.34 -1.29 4.55
CA ALA A 52 3.46 -0.20 3.60
C ALA A 52 4.59 0.77 3.98
N GLU A 53 5.34 1.23 2.98
CA GLU A 53 6.36 2.25 3.15
C GLU A 53 6.15 3.38 2.14
N ALA A 54 6.13 4.63 2.61
CA ALA A 54 6.02 5.79 1.74
C ALA A 54 7.40 6.23 1.21
N GLN A 55 7.52 6.34 -0.11
CA GLN A 55 8.69 6.82 -0.84
C GLN A 55 8.27 7.98 -1.76
N GLY A 56 8.49 9.21 -1.30
CA GLY A 56 8.01 10.41 -2.01
C GLY A 56 6.48 10.46 -2.04
N ASN A 57 5.90 10.53 -3.24
CA ASN A 57 4.46 10.54 -3.44
C ASN A 57 3.88 9.14 -3.69
N CYS A 58 4.67 8.08 -3.52
CA CYS A 58 4.21 6.70 -3.68
C CYS A 58 4.31 5.93 -2.36
N ALA A 59 3.47 4.92 -2.17
CA ALA A 59 3.56 3.95 -1.10
C ALA A 59 3.76 2.55 -1.69
N VAL A 60 4.73 1.82 -1.18
CA VAL A 60 5.04 0.44 -1.56
C VAL A 60 4.38 -0.48 -0.54
N VAL A 61 3.46 -1.33 -0.97
CA VAL A 61 2.73 -2.26 -0.11
C VAL A 61 3.11 -3.69 -0.46
N VAL A 62 3.54 -4.48 0.52
CA VAL A 62 4.01 -5.86 0.33
C VAL A 62 3.49 -6.76 1.46
N THR A 63 3.40 -8.07 1.21
CA THR A 63 3.12 -9.05 2.27
C THR A 63 4.31 -9.18 3.24
N ILE A 64 4.06 -9.29 4.54
CA ILE A 64 5.13 -9.46 5.55
C ILE A 64 5.79 -10.84 5.44
N ALA A 65 5.05 -11.87 5.03
CA ALA A 65 5.60 -13.20 4.77
C ALA A 65 6.67 -13.22 3.66
N SER A 66 6.76 -12.17 2.83
CA SER A 66 7.81 -12.01 1.81
C SER A 66 9.09 -11.34 2.34
N LEU A 67 9.11 -10.89 3.61
CA LEU A 67 10.26 -10.25 4.25
C LEU A 67 11.07 -11.22 5.15
N MET A 68 10.59 -12.46 5.33
CA MET A 68 11.23 -13.55 6.07
C MET A 68 11.83 -14.59 5.13
#